data_AF-Q8GPD3-F1
#
_entry.id   AF-Q8GPD3-F1
#
_cell.length_a   1.000
_cell.length_b   1.000
_cell.length_c   1.000
_cell.angle_alpha   90.00
_cell.angle_beta   90.00
_cell.angle_gamma   90.00
#
_symmetry.space_group_name_H-M   'P 1'
#
loop_
_entity.id
_entity.type
_entity.pdbx_description
1 polymer ?
#
loop_
_entity_poly.entity_id
_entity_poly.type
_entity_poly.pdbx_seq_one_letter_code
_entity_poly.pdbx_strand_id
1 'polypeptide(L)'
;MDFVVLWVDGNDPEFIREKNKYTPHNRKIDNDEDNVHRYRDYGTFNYWFRMVERHAPWVNNIYLITNGQRPKWLNVNHPKLKWVRHEEFIPKEYLPIFNASAIEMNIHRIDGLSENFVLFNDDMYLIQDVKYSDFFVNEKPKLLAIYEALVPWSRFSKIYFNDVLVLYRHFPNKKALRQSPFKFFNIKYGQLMLKNRLHNFHGGFTHYRNYRAKIGRHIWFFEGNFLFTSGTKCFQFI
;
A
#
# COMPACT_ATOMS: atom_id res chain seq x y z
N MET A 1 -9.01 12.64 -8.21
CA MET A 1 -7.99 11.78 -7.59
C MET A 1 -7.86 12.15 -6.14
N ASP A 2 -7.94 11.15 -5.29
CA ASP A 2 -7.86 11.33 -3.84
C ASP A 2 -6.50 10.84 -3.31
N PHE A 3 -6.08 11.37 -2.17
CA PHE A 3 -4.95 10.83 -1.42
C PHE A 3 -5.46 10.13 -0.17
N VAL A 4 -4.85 9.00 0.15
CA VAL A 4 -5.13 8.23 1.36
C VAL A 4 -3.85 8.15 2.17
N VAL A 5 -3.92 8.42 3.46
CA VAL A 5 -2.79 8.28 4.37
C VAL A 5 -3.23 7.57 5.64
N LEU A 6 -2.42 6.61 6.08
CA LEU A 6 -2.63 5.87 7.32
C LEU A 6 -1.81 6.52 8.43
N TRP A 7 -2.36 6.61 9.63
CA TRP A 7 -1.61 7.10 10.78
C TRP A 7 -2.14 6.52 12.10
N VAL A 8 -1.22 6.31 13.04
CA VAL A 8 -1.51 5.94 14.42
C VAL A 8 -0.43 6.53 15.33
N ASP A 9 -0.82 7.01 16.51
CA ASP A 9 0.08 7.37 17.59
C ASP A 9 0.36 6.12 18.44
N GLY A 10 1.51 5.50 18.21
CA GLY A 10 1.97 4.36 19.00
C GLY A 10 2.37 4.70 20.43
N ASN A 11 2.41 5.99 20.82
CA ASN A 11 2.64 6.40 22.20
C ASN A 11 1.33 6.54 23.00
N ASP A 12 0.17 6.46 22.36
CA ASP A 12 -1.12 6.54 23.04
C ASP A 12 -1.32 5.33 23.97
N PRO A 13 -1.47 5.55 25.30
CA PRO A 13 -1.66 4.47 26.25
C PRO A 13 -2.91 3.62 25.98
N GLU A 14 -3.99 4.18 25.42
CA GLU A 14 -5.18 3.39 25.11
C GLU A 14 -4.93 2.46 23.92
N PHE A 15 -4.27 2.96 22.87
CA PHE A 15 -3.84 2.12 21.75
C PHE A 15 -2.93 0.97 22.20
N ILE A 16 -1.93 1.27 23.03
CA ILE A 16 -1.02 0.26 23.59
C ILE A 16 -1.82 -0.77 24.40
N ARG A 17 -2.77 -0.33 25.25
CA ARG A 17 -3.63 -1.22 26.03
C ARG A 17 -4.50 -2.10 25.14
N GLU A 18 -5.18 -1.53 24.16
CA GLU A 18 -6.07 -2.24 23.25
C GLU A 18 -5.29 -3.29 22.46
N LYS A 19 -4.19 -2.89 21.80
CA LYS A 19 -3.30 -3.78 21.07
C LYS A 19 -2.79 -4.93 21.94
N ASN A 20 -2.34 -4.64 23.16
CA ASN A 20 -1.80 -5.64 24.07
C ASN A 20 -2.82 -6.71 24.51
N LYS A 21 -4.13 -6.45 24.41
CA LYS A 21 -5.17 -7.47 24.65
C LYS A 21 -5.16 -8.56 23.57
N TYR A 22 -4.73 -8.23 22.36
CA TYR A 22 -4.74 -9.13 21.19
C TYR A 22 -3.36 -9.64 20.80
N THR A 23 -2.26 -9.11 21.36
CA THR A 23 -0.90 -9.63 21.12
C THR A 23 -0.60 -10.81 22.06
N PRO A 24 -0.44 -12.05 21.55
CA PRO A 24 -0.09 -13.21 22.35
C PRO A 24 1.23 -13.01 23.11
N HIS A 25 1.33 -13.57 24.32
CA HIS A 25 2.50 -13.36 25.19
C HIS A 25 3.82 -13.79 24.53
N ASN A 26 3.79 -14.86 23.72
CA ASN A 26 4.94 -15.37 22.99
C ASN A 26 5.42 -14.48 21.82
N ARG A 27 4.62 -13.49 21.38
CA ARG A 27 5.00 -12.52 20.34
C ARG A 27 5.59 -11.23 20.89
N LYS A 28 5.56 -11.03 22.22
CA LYS A 28 6.14 -9.85 22.87
C LYS A 28 7.67 -9.89 22.90
N ILE A 29 8.23 -11.08 22.75
CA ILE A 29 9.66 -11.35 22.74
C ILE A 29 10.00 -11.64 21.28
N ASP A 30 10.63 -10.68 20.60
CA ASP A 30 11.26 -10.88 19.29
C ASP A 30 10.31 -11.12 18.08
N ASN A 31 9.42 -10.16 17.82
CA ASN A 31 8.61 -10.18 16.61
C ASN A 31 8.84 -8.94 15.75
N ASP A 32 9.63 -9.09 14.69
CA ASP A 32 9.82 -8.07 13.65
C ASP A 32 8.47 -7.55 13.13
N GLU A 33 7.43 -8.40 13.08
CA GLU A 33 6.08 -8.08 12.58
C GLU A 33 5.29 -7.12 13.48
N ASP A 34 5.64 -7.00 14.77
CA ASP A 34 4.89 -6.23 15.75
C ASP A 34 5.78 -5.34 16.66
N ASN A 35 6.97 -4.99 16.17
CA ASN A 35 7.93 -4.16 16.88
C ASN A 35 7.38 -2.72 17.08
N VAL A 36 7.74 -2.09 18.21
CA VAL A 36 7.43 -0.68 18.56
C VAL A 36 7.74 0.28 17.40
N HIS A 37 8.79 0.00 16.62
CA HIS A 37 9.15 0.81 15.46
C HIS A 37 8.05 0.93 14.39
N ARG A 38 7.07 0.02 14.35
CA ARG A 38 5.95 0.04 13.38
C ARG A 38 4.84 1.02 13.71
N TYR A 39 4.82 1.52 14.94
CA TYR A 39 3.80 2.43 15.45
C TYR A 39 4.40 3.76 15.90
N ARG A 40 5.71 3.94 15.72
CA ARG A 40 6.44 5.12 16.19
C ARG A 40 6.03 6.34 15.37
N ASP A 41 5.48 7.34 16.05
CA ASP A 41 5.31 8.68 15.51
C ASP A 41 6.65 9.45 15.57
N TYR A 42 7.05 10.05 14.45
CA TYR A 42 8.23 10.90 14.34
C TYR A 42 7.94 12.37 14.69
N GLY A 43 6.68 12.72 14.94
CA GLY A 43 6.26 14.11 15.16
C GLY A 43 6.32 14.96 13.89
N THR A 44 6.42 14.34 12.72
CA THR A 44 6.57 15.01 11.42
C THR A 44 5.29 14.98 10.58
N PHE A 45 4.24 14.33 11.06
CA PHE A 45 3.02 14.10 10.27
C PHE A 45 2.28 15.39 9.88
N ASN A 46 2.41 16.45 10.67
CA ASN A 46 1.93 17.79 10.32
C ASN A 46 2.58 18.34 9.03
N TYR A 47 3.86 18.03 8.78
CA TYR A 47 4.55 18.44 7.55
C TYR A 47 4.04 17.68 6.34
N TRP A 48 3.54 16.45 6.49
CA TRP A 48 2.95 15.69 5.39
C TRP A 48 1.79 16.47 4.75
N PHE A 49 0.87 16.99 5.58
CA PHE A 49 -0.25 17.80 5.10
C PHE A 49 0.20 19.11 4.44
N ARG A 50 1.19 19.80 5.03
CA ARG A 50 1.77 21.03 4.44
C ARG A 50 2.41 20.77 3.08
N MET A 51 3.09 19.63 2.94
CA MET A 51 3.69 19.24 1.66
C MET A 51 2.63 18.90 0.62
N VAL A 52 1.54 18.22 1.00
CA VAL A 52 0.41 17.97 0.08
C VAL A 52 -0.26 19.26 -0.35
N GLU A 53 -0.51 20.19 0.58
CA GLU A 53 -1.08 21.50 0.27
C GLU A 53 -0.20 22.29 -0.71
N ARG A 54 1.12 22.26 -0.52
CA ARG A 54 2.09 22.95 -1.38
C ARG A 54 2.22 22.31 -2.76
N HIS A 55 2.41 20.98 -2.80
CA HIS A 55 2.89 20.27 -3.98
C HIS A 55 1.79 19.55 -4.78
N ALA A 56 0.58 19.42 -4.22
CA ALA A 56 -0.56 18.80 -4.87
C ALA A 56 -1.90 19.51 -4.54
N PRO A 57 -2.03 20.84 -4.67
CA PRO A 57 -3.24 21.59 -4.28
C PRO A 57 -4.50 21.17 -5.06
N TRP A 58 -4.32 20.56 -6.23
CA TRP A 58 -5.37 20.01 -7.10
C TRP A 58 -5.96 18.69 -6.59
N VAL A 59 -5.41 18.07 -5.54
CA VAL A 59 -5.99 16.86 -4.94
C VAL A 59 -7.43 17.14 -4.52
N ASN A 60 -8.30 16.16 -4.75
CA ASN A 60 -9.73 16.27 -4.48
C ASN A 60 -9.99 16.13 -2.98
N ASN A 61 -9.96 14.90 -2.47
CA ASN A 61 -10.05 14.63 -1.03
C ASN A 61 -8.76 14.02 -0.49
N ILE A 62 -8.50 14.28 0.79
CA ILE A 62 -7.47 13.61 1.59
C ILE A 62 -8.20 12.75 2.63
N TYR A 63 -8.06 11.44 2.52
CA TYR A 63 -8.57 10.46 3.48
C TYR A 63 -7.50 10.16 4.52
N LEU A 64 -7.72 10.62 5.74
CA LEU A 64 -6.92 10.24 6.90
C LEU A 64 -7.57 9.03 7.57
N ILE A 65 -6.91 7.89 7.48
CA ILE A 65 -7.38 6.65 8.10
C ILE A 65 -6.65 6.44 9.43
N THR A 66 -7.41 6.28 10.51
CA THR A 66 -6.87 5.99 11.84
C THR A 66 -7.70 4.92 12.56
N ASN A 67 -7.20 4.41 13.67
CA ASN A 67 -7.93 3.56 14.60
C ASN A 67 -8.94 4.33 15.49
N GLY A 68 -9.32 5.56 15.13
CA GLY A 68 -10.15 6.44 15.96
C GLY A 68 -9.38 7.54 16.68
N GLN A 69 -8.04 7.50 16.65
CA GLN A 69 -7.20 8.60 17.07
C GLN A 69 -7.28 9.80 16.11
N ARG A 70 -6.98 10.99 16.64
CA ARG A 70 -6.88 12.23 15.86
C ARG A 70 -5.67 13.03 16.31
N PRO A 71 -4.78 13.46 15.39
CA PRO A 71 -3.72 14.41 15.75
C PRO A 71 -4.33 15.71 16.29
N LYS A 72 -3.89 16.17 17.48
CA LYS A 72 -4.47 17.34 18.16
C LYS A 72 -4.40 18.64 17.34
N TRP A 73 -3.40 18.75 16.48
CA TRP A 73 -3.19 19.91 15.61
C TRP A 73 -4.06 19.91 14.35
N LEU A 74 -4.76 18.81 14.05
CA LEU A 74 -5.49 18.63 12.80
C LEU A 74 -6.91 19.20 12.91
N ASN A 75 -7.24 20.12 12.00
CA ASN A 75 -8.62 20.58 11.82
C ASN A 75 -9.42 19.56 10.99
N VAL A 76 -10.17 18.69 11.66
CA VAL A 76 -11.01 17.67 11.01
C VAL A 76 -12.19 18.23 10.20
N ASN A 77 -12.52 19.52 10.35
CA ASN A 77 -13.61 20.18 9.62
C ASN A 77 -13.17 20.78 8.28
N HIS A 78 -11.91 20.58 7.86
CA HIS A 78 -11.44 21.07 6.57
C HIS A 78 -12.21 20.39 5.42
N PRO A 79 -12.73 21.14 4.42
CA PRO A 79 -13.67 20.59 3.44
C PRO A 79 -13.09 19.45 2.58
N LYS A 80 -11.79 19.48 2.30
CA LYS A 80 -11.07 18.41 1.57
C LYS A 80 -10.64 17.24 2.44
N LEU A 81 -10.72 17.34 3.76
CA LEU A 81 -10.27 16.29 4.67
C LEU A 81 -11.44 15.37 5.01
N LYS A 82 -11.23 14.06 4.83
CA LYS A 82 -12.14 13.01 5.26
C LYS A 82 -11.42 12.18 6.31
N TRP A 83 -11.86 12.28 7.55
CA TRP A 83 -11.33 11.45 8.63
C TRP A 83 -12.17 10.17 8.72
N VAL A 84 -11.52 9.02 8.55
CA VAL A 84 -12.16 7.71 8.46
C VAL A 84 -11.54 6.77 9.49
N ARG A 85 -12.38 6.15 10.31
CA ARG A 85 -11.97 5.13 11.28
C ARG A 85 -11.90 3.76 10.64
N HIS A 86 -11.02 2.89 11.15
CA HIS A 86 -10.92 1.49 10.71
C HIS A 86 -12.29 0.79 10.68
N GLU A 87 -13.13 1.00 11.69
CA GLU A 87 -14.45 0.38 11.81
C GLU A 87 -15.49 0.81 10.75
N GLU A 88 -15.24 1.88 9.99
CA GLU A 88 -16.19 2.39 9.00
C GLU A 88 -16.18 1.60 7.69
N PHE A 89 -15.06 0.94 7.36
CA PHE A 89 -14.89 0.25 6.08
C PHE A 89 -14.36 -1.18 6.20
N ILE A 90 -13.85 -1.57 7.37
CA ILE A 90 -13.36 -2.93 7.63
C ILE A 90 -14.52 -3.77 8.21
N PRO A 91 -14.79 -4.96 7.66
CA PRO A 91 -15.80 -5.86 8.24
C PRO A 91 -15.55 -6.16 9.71
N LYS A 92 -16.62 -6.19 10.51
CA LYS A 92 -16.57 -6.25 11.99
C LYS A 92 -15.84 -7.49 12.51
N GLU A 93 -15.93 -8.60 11.79
CA GLU A 93 -15.27 -9.87 12.13
C GLU A 93 -13.74 -9.79 12.14
N TYR A 94 -13.15 -8.78 11.51
CA TYR A 94 -11.70 -8.60 11.48
C TYR A 94 -11.20 -7.58 12.51
N LEU A 95 -12.08 -6.85 13.19
CA LEU A 95 -11.70 -5.79 14.13
C LEU A 95 -11.44 -6.33 15.54
N PRO A 96 -10.54 -5.71 16.32
CA PRO A 96 -9.66 -4.60 15.93
C PRO A 96 -8.44 -5.07 15.09
N ILE A 97 -8.00 -4.24 14.16
CA ILE A 97 -6.82 -4.50 13.31
C ILE A 97 -5.68 -3.53 13.64
N PHE A 98 -4.50 -4.09 13.88
CA PHE A 98 -3.25 -3.35 14.11
C PHE A 98 -2.23 -3.51 12.97
N ASN A 99 -2.50 -4.42 12.03
CA ASN A 99 -1.63 -4.70 10.91
C ASN A 99 -1.94 -3.77 9.71
N ALA A 100 -0.96 -2.97 9.29
CA ALA A 100 -1.11 -2.05 8.18
C ALA A 100 -1.51 -2.74 6.87
N SER A 101 -0.94 -3.91 6.54
CA SER A 101 -1.33 -4.64 5.32
C SER A 101 -2.82 -4.94 5.32
N ALA A 102 -3.37 -5.47 6.42
CA ALA A 102 -4.78 -5.80 6.58
C ALA A 102 -5.71 -4.57 6.46
N ILE A 103 -5.27 -3.40 6.94
CA ILE A 103 -5.96 -2.12 6.77
C ILE A 103 -5.94 -1.72 5.28
N GLU A 104 -4.76 -1.73 4.66
CA GLU A 104 -4.58 -1.44 3.22
C GLU A 104 -5.47 -2.34 2.35
N MET A 105 -5.67 -3.61 2.76
CA MET A 105 -6.56 -4.55 2.09
C MET A 105 -8.01 -4.12 1.96
N ASN A 106 -8.48 -3.28 2.87
CA ASN A 106 -9.87 -2.89 2.92
C ASN A 106 -10.13 -1.46 2.41
N ILE A 107 -9.10 -0.67 2.09
CA ILE A 107 -9.25 0.76 1.69
C ILE A 107 -10.24 0.96 0.54
N HIS A 108 -10.31 0.01 -0.40
CA HIS A 108 -11.26 0.04 -1.53
C HIS A 108 -12.75 0.01 -1.11
N ARG A 109 -13.04 -0.29 0.16
CA ARG A 109 -14.39 -0.31 0.75
C ARG A 109 -14.82 1.05 1.32
N ILE A 110 -13.91 2.04 1.37
CA ILE A 110 -14.24 3.38 1.88
C ILE A 110 -15.24 4.05 0.94
N ASP A 111 -16.38 4.44 1.49
CA ASP A 111 -17.42 5.13 0.72
C ASP A 111 -16.93 6.51 0.24
N GLY A 112 -17.29 6.86 -0.99
CA GLY A 112 -16.88 8.10 -1.65
C GLY A 112 -15.40 8.18 -2.09
N LEU A 113 -14.57 7.16 -1.82
CA LEU A 113 -13.20 7.13 -2.33
C LEU A 113 -13.21 7.01 -3.85
N SER A 114 -12.49 7.92 -4.53
CA SER A 114 -12.33 7.87 -5.99
C SER A 114 -11.64 6.58 -6.44
N GLU A 115 -12.04 6.04 -7.60
CA GLU A 115 -11.39 4.89 -8.23
C GLU A 115 -9.87 5.07 -8.34
N ASN A 116 -9.45 6.30 -8.63
CA ASN A 116 -8.05 6.67 -8.69
C ASN A 116 -7.68 7.40 -7.42
N PHE A 117 -6.91 6.72 -6.58
CA PHE A 117 -6.32 7.28 -5.38
C PHE A 117 -4.85 6.89 -5.24
N VAL A 118 -4.11 7.66 -4.45
CA VAL A 118 -2.72 7.37 -4.08
C VAL A 118 -2.65 7.12 -2.58
N LEU A 119 -2.14 5.95 -2.21
CA LEU A 119 -1.91 5.57 -0.82
C LEU A 119 -0.49 5.96 -0.40
N PHE A 120 -0.40 6.74 0.66
CA PHE A 120 0.82 7.13 1.34
C PHE A 120 0.94 6.42 2.69
N ASN A 121 2.17 6.12 3.08
CA ASN A 121 2.51 6.01 4.50
C ASN A 121 2.73 7.43 5.06
N ASP A 122 2.62 7.60 6.37
CA ASP A 122 2.90 8.85 7.08
C ASP A 122 4.37 9.31 7.01
N ASP A 123 5.27 8.41 6.64
CA ASP A 123 6.69 8.66 6.39
C ASP A 123 7.03 8.98 4.91
N MET A 124 6.03 9.11 4.03
CA MET A 124 6.23 9.44 2.61
C MET A 124 5.81 10.87 2.26
N TYR A 125 6.77 11.71 1.91
CA TYR A 125 6.55 13.14 1.67
C TYR A 125 6.68 13.50 0.19
N LEU A 126 5.84 14.43 -0.26
CA LEU A 126 6.04 15.14 -1.52
C LEU A 126 7.10 16.22 -1.31
N ILE A 127 8.18 16.17 -2.09
CA ILE A 127 9.29 17.15 -2.02
C ILE A 127 9.34 18.09 -3.23
N GLN A 128 8.45 17.88 -4.20
CA GLN A 128 8.32 18.66 -5.42
C GLN A 128 6.88 18.60 -5.90
N ASP A 129 6.49 19.58 -6.71
CA ASP A 129 5.15 19.63 -7.30
C ASP A 129 4.89 18.39 -8.15
N VAL A 130 3.71 17.79 -7.96
CA VAL A 130 3.26 16.62 -8.71
C VAL A 130 1.99 16.97 -9.48
N LYS A 131 1.73 16.23 -10.55
CA LYS A 131 0.53 16.34 -11.38
C LYS A 131 -0.20 15.01 -11.39
N TYR A 132 -1.50 15.01 -11.70
CA TYR A 132 -2.28 13.78 -11.89
C TYR A 132 -1.60 12.80 -12.86
N SER A 133 -1.02 13.33 -13.94
CA SER A 133 -0.30 12.57 -14.95
C SER A 133 0.94 11.85 -14.43
N ASP A 134 1.47 12.20 -13.24
CA ASP A 134 2.63 11.51 -12.65
C ASP A 134 2.23 10.17 -12.04
N PHE A 135 0.96 10.01 -11.68
CA PHE A 135 0.41 8.81 -11.06
C PHE A 135 -0.41 7.98 -12.05
N PHE A 136 -1.17 8.61 -12.95
CA PHE A 136 -2.09 7.93 -13.85
C PHE A 136 -1.95 8.37 -15.32
N VAL A 137 -2.21 7.45 -16.25
CA VAL A 137 -2.36 7.71 -17.69
C VAL A 137 -3.56 6.92 -18.19
N ASN A 138 -4.54 7.57 -18.83
CA ASN A 138 -5.78 6.95 -19.30
C ASN A 138 -6.45 6.11 -18.20
N GLU A 139 -6.61 6.70 -17.01
CA GLU A 139 -7.20 6.05 -15.82
C GLU A 139 -6.48 4.78 -15.36
N LYS A 140 -5.22 4.59 -15.78
CA LYS A 140 -4.39 3.45 -15.36
C LYS A 140 -3.17 3.96 -14.60
N PRO A 141 -2.81 3.31 -13.49
CA PRO A 141 -1.66 3.73 -12.73
C PRO A 141 -0.35 3.55 -13.50
N LYS A 142 0.58 4.47 -13.31
CA LYS A 142 1.96 4.36 -13.75
C LYS A 142 2.72 3.47 -12.78
N LEU A 143 3.15 2.31 -13.26
CA LEU A 143 3.93 1.33 -12.51
C LEU A 143 5.25 1.05 -13.22
N LEU A 144 6.27 0.63 -12.47
CA LEU A 144 7.52 0.14 -13.04
C LEU A 144 7.35 -1.31 -13.50
N ALA A 145 7.43 -1.55 -14.81
CA ALA A 145 7.46 -2.90 -15.36
C ALA A 145 8.89 -3.46 -15.32
N ILE A 146 9.47 -3.59 -14.12
CA ILE A 146 10.81 -4.12 -13.89
C ILE A 146 10.70 -5.40 -13.05
N TYR A 147 11.34 -6.48 -13.49
CA TYR A 147 11.49 -7.69 -12.73
C TYR A 147 12.61 -7.58 -11.70
N GLU A 148 12.41 -8.24 -10.56
CA GLU A 148 13.37 -8.32 -9.47
C GLU A 148 13.39 -9.74 -8.92
N ALA A 149 14.55 -10.22 -8.48
CA ALA A 149 14.66 -11.52 -7.84
C ALA A 149 13.99 -11.45 -6.47
N LEU A 150 13.14 -12.42 -6.16
CA LEU A 150 12.59 -12.54 -4.82
C LEU A 150 13.67 -13.09 -3.89
N VAL A 151 14.18 -12.24 -3.01
CA VAL A 151 15.18 -12.63 -2.00
C VAL A 151 14.48 -12.88 -0.66
N PRO A 152 14.61 -14.05 -0.04
CA PRO A 152 14.03 -14.31 1.28
C PRO A 152 14.93 -13.71 2.38
N TRP A 153 14.72 -12.44 2.73
CA TRP A 153 15.50 -11.77 3.78
C TRP A 153 14.78 -11.68 5.12
N SER A 154 13.45 -11.85 5.14
CA SER A 154 12.66 -11.79 6.37
C SER A 154 11.32 -12.53 6.20
N ARG A 155 10.55 -12.64 7.29
CA ARG A 155 9.17 -13.19 7.22
C ARG A 155 8.28 -12.41 6.25
N PHE A 156 8.55 -11.12 6.04
CA PHE A 156 7.86 -10.32 5.03
C PHE A 156 8.02 -10.84 3.60
N SER A 157 9.13 -11.52 3.28
CA SER A 157 9.33 -12.07 1.94
C SER A 157 8.23 -13.07 1.55
N LYS A 158 7.52 -13.64 2.53
CA LYS A 158 6.33 -14.48 2.29
C LYS A 158 5.20 -13.71 1.62
N ILE A 159 4.99 -12.44 1.97
CA ILE A 159 3.96 -11.58 1.34
C ILE A 159 4.22 -11.49 -0.16
N TYR A 160 5.47 -11.16 -0.53
CA TYR A 160 5.85 -11.04 -1.94
C TYR A 160 5.78 -12.37 -2.69
N PHE A 161 6.09 -13.49 -2.02
CA PHE A 161 5.90 -14.81 -2.62
C PHE A 161 4.43 -15.08 -2.93
N ASN A 162 3.53 -14.77 -1.98
CA ASN A 162 2.09 -14.94 -2.17
C ASN A 162 1.55 -14.01 -3.28
N ASP A 163 2.04 -12.76 -3.36
CA ASP A 163 1.72 -11.83 -4.45
C ASP A 163 2.10 -12.46 -5.80
N VAL A 164 3.31 -13.02 -5.89
CA VAL A 164 3.82 -13.66 -7.10
C VAL A 164 3.02 -14.90 -7.46
N LEU A 165 2.62 -15.71 -6.48
CA LEU A 165 1.77 -16.89 -6.71
C LEU A 165 0.45 -16.48 -7.39
N VAL A 166 -0.23 -15.46 -6.87
CA VAL A 166 -1.49 -14.96 -7.45
C VAL A 166 -1.24 -14.41 -8.86
N LEU A 167 -0.20 -13.59 -9.04
CA LEU A 167 0.16 -13.08 -10.36
C LEU A 167 0.48 -14.19 -11.36
N TYR A 168 1.15 -15.26 -10.93
CA TYR A 168 1.51 -16.37 -11.80
C TYR A 168 0.28 -17.18 -12.24
N ARG A 169 -0.72 -17.35 -11.35
CA ARG A 169 -2.01 -17.99 -11.71
C ARG A 169 -2.76 -17.23 -12.79
N HIS A 170 -2.78 -15.90 -12.73
CA HIS A 170 -3.54 -15.07 -13.68
C HIS A 170 -2.74 -14.61 -14.91
N PHE A 171 -1.41 -14.51 -14.79
CA PHE A 171 -0.51 -14.02 -15.83
C PHE A 171 0.74 -14.90 -16.00
N PRO A 172 0.57 -16.21 -16.26
CA PRO A 172 1.69 -17.14 -16.37
C PRO A 172 2.62 -16.80 -17.54
N ASN A 173 3.83 -17.36 -17.53
CA ASN A 173 4.75 -17.34 -18.66
C ASN A 173 5.08 -15.92 -19.19
N LYS A 174 5.13 -14.94 -18.29
CA LYS A 174 5.38 -13.52 -18.61
C LYS A 174 4.40 -12.95 -19.64
N LYS A 175 3.12 -13.34 -19.56
CA LYS A 175 2.05 -12.87 -20.46
C LYS A 175 2.09 -11.35 -20.66
N ALA A 176 2.26 -10.58 -19.59
CA ALA A 176 2.34 -9.12 -19.64
C ALA A 176 3.54 -8.59 -20.47
N LEU A 177 4.72 -9.21 -20.35
CA LEU A 177 5.89 -8.85 -21.15
C LEU A 177 5.65 -9.13 -22.64
N ARG A 178 5.08 -10.29 -22.98
CA ARG A 178 4.80 -10.66 -24.37
C ARG A 178 3.78 -9.73 -25.02
N GLN A 179 2.77 -9.30 -24.26
CA GLN A 179 1.73 -8.38 -24.75
C GLN A 179 2.18 -6.92 -24.85
N SER A 180 3.24 -6.51 -24.15
CA SER A 180 3.69 -5.12 -24.12
C SER A 180 5.20 -4.99 -23.88
N PRO A 181 6.06 -5.52 -24.78
CA PRO A 181 7.51 -5.57 -24.56
C PRO A 181 8.12 -4.17 -24.35
N PHE A 182 7.63 -3.16 -25.08
CA PHE A 182 8.09 -1.77 -24.95
C PHE A 182 7.83 -1.15 -23.57
N LYS A 183 6.90 -1.70 -22.78
CA LYS A 183 6.70 -1.26 -21.39
C LYS A 183 7.79 -1.77 -20.46
N PHE A 184 8.40 -2.91 -20.77
CA PHE A 184 9.47 -3.52 -19.96
C PHE A 184 10.85 -3.07 -20.43
N PHE A 185 11.04 -2.84 -21.72
CA PHE A 185 12.29 -2.34 -22.29
C PHE A 185 12.17 -0.86 -22.64
N ASN A 186 11.99 -0.03 -21.61
CA ASN A 186 11.87 1.42 -21.74
C ASN A 186 13.18 2.11 -21.34
N ILE A 187 13.70 2.98 -22.21
CA ILE A 187 14.95 3.73 -21.97
C ILE A 187 14.89 4.60 -20.71
N LYS A 188 13.68 5.07 -20.33
CA LYS A 188 13.45 5.86 -19.11
C LYS A 188 13.80 5.11 -17.82
N TYR A 189 13.88 3.78 -17.87
CA TYR A 189 14.30 2.98 -16.71
C TYR A 189 15.82 3.00 -16.48
N GLY A 190 16.61 3.54 -17.42
CA GLY A 190 18.06 3.59 -17.31
C GLY A 190 18.67 2.21 -17.05
N GLN A 191 19.59 2.13 -16.07
CA GLN A 191 20.25 0.88 -15.70
C GLN A 191 19.29 -0.22 -15.21
N LEU A 192 18.08 0.13 -14.75
CA LEU A 192 17.10 -0.86 -14.28
C LEU A 192 16.60 -1.77 -15.39
N MET A 193 16.67 -1.32 -16.65
CA MET A 193 16.34 -2.17 -17.79
C MET A 193 17.22 -3.42 -17.86
N LEU A 194 18.46 -3.36 -17.35
CA LEU A 194 19.34 -4.54 -17.30
C LEU A 194 18.72 -5.67 -16.47
N LYS A 195 17.99 -5.36 -15.39
CA LYS A 195 17.28 -6.38 -14.60
C LYS A 195 16.27 -7.15 -15.45
N ASN A 196 15.51 -6.47 -16.29
CA ASN A 196 14.57 -7.14 -17.21
C ASN A 196 15.27 -8.04 -18.21
N ARG A 197 16.42 -7.61 -18.76
CA ARG A 197 17.21 -8.44 -19.67
C ARG A 197 17.72 -9.71 -18.98
N LEU A 198 18.27 -9.58 -17.78
CA LEU A 198 18.78 -10.72 -16.99
C LEU A 198 17.67 -11.70 -16.61
N HIS A 199 16.50 -11.20 -16.19
CA HIS A 199 15.37 -12.06 -15.86
C HIS A 199 14.70 -12.64 -17.11
N ASN A 200 14.95 -12.11 -18.30
CA ASN A 200 14.28 -12.57 -19.52
C ASN A 200 14.57 -14.03 -19.86
N PHE A 201 15.76 -14.54 -19.49
CA PHE A 201 16.21 -15.90 -19.79
C PHE A 201 15.47 -17.02 -19.04
N HIS A 202 14.77 -16.70 -17.95
CA HIS A 202 13.98 -17.67 -17.18
C HIS A 202 12.55 -17.76 -17.73
N GLY A 203 11.92 -18.94 -17.76
CA GLY A 203 10.57 -19.12 -18.32
C GLY A 203 9.47 -18.35 -17.58
N GLY A 204 9.65 -18.15 -16.26
CA GLY A 204 8.76 -17.39 -15.39
C GLY A 204 9.33 -16.02 -15.00
N PHE A 205 8.49 -15.15 -14.44
CA PHE A 205 8.98 -14.00 -13.68
C PHE A 205 9.07 -14.37 -12.20
N THR A 206 10.02 -13.76 -11.51
CA THR A 206 10.26 -13.98 -10.08
C THR A 206 9.42 -13.05 -9.22
N HIS A 207 9.47 -11.75 -9.49
CA HIS A 207 8.77 -10.69 -8.77
C HIS A 207 8.88 -9.38 -9.57
N TYR A 208 8.05 -8.38 -9.28
CA TYR A 208 8.14 -7.03 -9.86
C TYR A 208 8.73 -6.06 -8.84
N ARG A 209 9.66 -5.21 -9.28
CA ARG A 209 10.17 -4.13 -8.45
C ARG A 209 9.02 -3.19 -8.06
N ASN A 210 8.99 -2.82 -6.78
CA ASN A 210 7.91 -2.04 -6.14
C ASN A 210 6.57 -2.79 -6.12
N TYR A 211 6.55 -3.81 -5.26
CA TYR A 211 5.49 -4.60 -4.59
C TYR A 211 3.99 -4.30 -4.76
N ARG A 212 3.54 -3.15 -5.26
CA ARG A 212 2.10 -2.88 -5.45
C ARG A 212 1.68 -3.37 -6.83
N ALA A 213 1.59 -4.69 -6.98
CA ALA A 213 1.11 -5.28 -8.22
C ALA A 213 -0.40 -5.06 -8.36
N LYS A 214 -0.81 -4.65 -9.57
CA LYS A 214 -2.21 -4.39 -9.89
C LYS A 214 -2.99 -5.69 -9.96
N ILE A 215 -3.99 -5.81 -9.11
CA ILE A 215 -5.00 -6.85 -9.15
C ILE A 215 -6.36 -6.15 -9.24
N GLY A 216 -7.05 -6.32 -10.36
CA GLY A 216 -8.38 -5.72 -10.55
C GLY A 216 -9.42 -6.34 -9.62
N ARG A 217 -10.56 -5.66 -9.42
CA ARG A 217 -11.67 -6.13 -8.57
C ARG A 217 -12.08 -7.58 -8.84
N HIS A 218 -12.00 -8.03 -10.09
CA HIS A 218 -12.33 -9.41 -10.46
C HIS A 218 -11.43 -10.45 -9.78
N ILE A 219 -10.12 -10.25 -9.74
CA ILE A 219 -9.23 -11.22 -9.08
C ILE A 219 -9.42 -11.13 -7.56
N TRP A 220 -9.70 -9.94 -7.01
CA TRP A 220 -10.09 -9.81 -5.60
C TRP A 220 -11.33 -10.63 -5.24
N PHE A 221 -12.30 -10.72 -6.15
CA PHE A 221 -13.48 -11.56 -5.97
C PHE A 221 -13.12 -13.05 -5.90
N PHE A 222 -12.14 -13.53 -6.68
CA PHE A 222 -11.74 -14.94 -6.72
C PHE A 222 -10.69 -15.32 -5.68
N GLU A 223 -9.74 -14.43 -5.42
CA GLU A 223 -8.56 -14.67 -4.58
C GLU A 223 -8.66 -13.95 -3.23
N GLY A 224 -9.74 -13.21 -2.95
CA GLY A 224 -9.88 -12.38 -1.75
C GLY A 224 -9.54 -13.15 -0.46
N ASN A 225 -10.10 -14.35 -0.28
CA ASN A 225 -9.79 -15.19 0.88
C ASN A 225 -8.31 -15.56 0.95
N PHE A 226 -7.70 -15.92 -0.18
CA PHE A 226 -6.27 -16.21 -0.21
C PHE A 226 -5.47 -14.96 0.14
N LEU A 227 -5.77 -13.82 -0.49
CA LEU A 227 -5.07 -12.56 -0.28
C LEU A 227 -5.13 -12.17 1.22
N PHE A 228 -6.32 -12.23 1.83
CA PHE A 228 -6.54 -11.86 3.23
C PHE A 228 -5.80 -12.79 4.19
N THR A 229 -5.89 -14.11 3.98
CA THR A 229 -5.25 -15.11 4.88
C THR A 229 -3.73 -15.13 4.75
N SER A 230 -3.20 -14.73 3.60
CA SER A 230 -1.77 -14.79 3.29
C SER A 230 -1.04 -13.44 3.48
N GLY A 231 -1.76 -12.37 3.83
CA GLY A 231 -1.22 -11.02 4.03
C GLY A 231 -0.71 -10.37 2.74
N THR A 232 -1.20 -10.82 1.59
CA THR A 232 -0.72 -10.47 0.24
C THR A 232 -1.06 -9.02 -0.12
N LYS A 233 -0.06 -8.24 -0.57
CA LYS A 233 -0.19 -6.81 -0.88
C LYS A 233 -0.37 -6.55 -2.38
N CYS A 234 -1.49 -7.00 -2.92
CA CYS A 234 -1.87 -6.70 -4.29
C CYS A 234 -2.74 -5.44 -4.39
N PHE A 235 -2.14 -4.27 -4.13
CA PHE A 235 -2.86 -2.98 -4.08
C PHE A 235 -2.65 -2.10 -5.29
N GLN A 236 -3.53 -2.26 -6.27
CA GLN A 236 -4.18 -1.14 -6.97
C GLN A 236 -5.45 -1.67 -7.62
N PHE A 237 -6.59 -1.30 -7.05
CA PHE A 237 -7.90 -1.66 -7.57
C PHE A 237 -8.20 -0.80 -8.81
N ILE A 238 -8.68 -1.47 -9.86
CA ILE A 238 -9.56 -0.92 -10.90
C ILE A 238 -10.78 -1.84 -10.91
#